data_AF-A0A0C3NL98-F1
#
_entry.id   AF-A0A0C3NL98-F1
#
_cell.length_a   1.000
_cell.length_b   1.000
_cell.length_c   1.000
_cell.angle_alpha   90.00
_cell.angle_beta   90.00
_cell.angle_gamma   90.00
#
_symmetry.space_group_name_H-M   'P 1'
#
loop_
_entity.id
_entity.type
_entity.pdbx_description
1 polymer ?
#
loop_
_entity_poly.entity_id
_entity_poly.type
_entity_poly.pdbx_seq_one_letter_code
_entity_poly.pdbx_strand_id
1 'polypeptide(L)' 'AKWTDEEVAALVDYLHTNRSERADAGNFRQATYAKAAESIRKLHRSGKIKDSKNVSIKWGSVR' A
#
# COMPACT_ATOMS: atom_id res chain seq x y z
N ALA A 1 2.94 3.19 11.79
CA ALA A 1 4.09 3.72 11.03
C ALA A 1 3.81 5.18 10.68
N LYS A 2 4.82 6.06 10.66
CA LYS A 2 4.66 7.41 10.10
C LYS A 2 4.64 7.30 8.57
N TRP A 3 3.61 7.85 7.95
CA TRP A 3 3.42 7.88 6.50
C TRP A 3 3.65 9.29 6.00
N THR A 4 4.41 9.46 4.92
CA THR A 4 4.47 10.73 4.21
C THR A 4 3.36 10.80 3.17
N ASP A 5 3.00 12.00 2.72
CA ASP A 5 2.02 12.19 1.65
C ASP A 5 2.44 11.50 0.36
N GLU A 6 3.75 11.49 0.03
CA GLU A 6 4.29 10.75 -1.11
C GLU A 6 4.08 9.23 -1.01
N GLU A 7 4.32 8.65 0.17
CA GLU A 7 4.11 7.21 0.41
C GLU A 7 2.62 6.85 0.33
N VAL A 8 1.72 7.74 0.79
CA VAL A 8 0.27 7.54 0.69
C VAL A 8 -0.21 7.68 -0.75
N ALA A 9 0.25 8.68 -1.48
CA ALA A 9 -0.09 8.87 -2.88
C ALA A 9 0.34 7.66 -3.72
N ALA A 10 1.57 7.17 -3.52
CA ALA A 10 2.07 5.98 -4.21
C ALA A 10 1.28 4.71 -3.85
N LEU A 11 0.82 4.57 -2.60
CA LEU A 11 -0.06 3.47 -2.19
C LEU A 11 -1.39 3.51 -2.94
N VAL A 12 -2.05 4.66 -2.94
CA VAL A 12 -3.37 4.84 -3.56
C VAL A 12 -3.26 4.63 -5.07
N ASP A 13 -2.27 5.23 -5.71
CA ASP A 13 -2.00 5.09 -7.14
C ASP A 13 -1.77 3.62 -7.53
N TYR A 14 -0.91 2.92 -6.79
CA TYR A 14 -0.62 1.51 -7.06
C TYR A 14 -1.88 0.65 -6.96
N LEU A 15 -2.67 0.79 -5.90
CA LEU A 15 -3.87 -0.02 -5.68
C LEU A 15 -5.01 0.36 -6.65
N HIS A 16 -5.13 1.62 -7.05
CA HIS A 16 -6.09 2.04 -8.08
C HIS A 16 -5.71 1.50 -9.46
N THR A 17 -4.42 1.53 -9.81
CA THR A 17 -3.91 0.96 -11.07
C THR A 17 -4.13 -0.56 -11.12
N ASN A 18 -3.94 -1.24 -10.00
CA ASN A 18 -4.11 -2.69 -9.89
C ASN A 18 -5.50 -3.11 -9.38
N ARG A 19 -6.55 -2.29 -9.61
CA ARG A 19 -7.92 -2.53 -9.11
C ARG A 19 -8.49 -3.88 -9.55
N SER A 20 -8.06 -4.42 -10.69
CA SER A 20 -8.45 -5.75 -11.19
C SER A 20 -7.90 -6.91 -10.35
N GLU A 21 -6.86 -6.70 -9.54
CA GLU A 21 -6.34 -7.70 -8.58
C GLU A 21 -7.17 -7.75 -7.28
N ARG A 22 -8.26 -6.97 -7.16
CA ARG A 22 -9.19 -7.07 -6.03
C ARG A 22 -9.85 -8.46 -6.02
N ALA A 23 -9.92 -9.07 -4.84
CA ALA A 23 -10.68 -10.29 -4.61
C ALA A 23 -12.18 -9.96 -4.39
N ASP A 24 -13.01 -10.99 -4.42
CA ASP A 24 -14.49 -10.94 -4.34
C ASP A 24 -15.05 -10.11 -3.18
N ALA A 25 -14.29 -9.94 -2.09
CA ALA A 25 -14.69 -9.13 -0.93
C ALA A 25 -14.41 -7.61 -1.07
N GLY A 26 -14.09 -7.13 -2.29
CA GLY A 26 -13.75 -5.72 -2.53
C GLY A 26 -12.42 -5.28 -1.90
N ASN A 27 -11.58 -6.24 -1.52
CA ASN A 27 -10.27 -6.01 -0.91
C ASN A 27 -9.15 -6.70 -1.70
N PHE A 28 -7.92 -6.24 -1.54
CA PHE A 28 -6.76 -6.81 -2.23
C PHE A 28 -6.21 -8.03 -1.50
N ARG A 29 -5.60 -8.95 -2.26
CA ARG A 29 -4.89 -10.10 -1.71
C ARG A 29 -3.61 -9.65 -1.01
N GLN A 30 -3.14 -10.45 -0.06
CA GLN A 30 -1.88 -10.19 0.65
C GLN A 30 -0.68 -10.00 -0.29
N ALA A 31 -0.66 -10.71 -1.42
CA ALA A 31 0.36 -10.58 -2.46
C ALA A 31 0.38 -9.18 -3.10
N THR A 32 -0.79 -8.59 -3.38
CA THR A 32 -0.88 -7.23 -3.93
C THR A 32 -0.37 -6.20 -2.92
N TYR A 33 -0.68 -6.38 -1.62
CA TYR A 33 -0.11 -5.52 -0.58
C TYR A 33 1.40 -5.66 -0.42
N ALA A 34 1.96 -6.84 -0.67
CA ALA A 34 3.42 -7.02 -0.69
C ALA A 34 4.06 -6.26 -1.85
N LYS A 35 3.52 -6.40 -3.07
CA LYS A 35 4.03 -5.64 -4.23
C LYS A 35 3.88 -4.12 -4.05
N ALA A 36 2.77 -3.68 -3.46
CA ALA A 36 2.56 -2.27 -3.11
C ALA A 36 3.63 -1.78 -2.10
N ALA A 37 3.91 -2.57 -1.05
CA ALA A 37 4.96 -2.27 -0.10
C ALA A 37 6.34 -2.14 -0.77
N GLU A 38 6.67 -3.03 -1.72
CA GLU A 38 7.91 -2.96 -2.50
C GLU A 38 7.99 -1.71 -3.37
N SER A 39 6.88 -1.31 -4.00
CA SER A 39 6.79 -0.06 -4.77
C SER A 39 7.08 1.16 -3.89
N ILE A 40 6.42 1.24 -2.74
CA ILE A 40 6.53 2.36 -1.78
C ILE A 40 7.92 2.39 -1.11
N ARG A 41 8.58 1.23 -0.95
CA ARG A 41 9.90 1.14 -0.31
C ARG A 41 10.95 2.05 -0.95
N LYS A 42 10.83 2.33 -2.25
CA LYS A 42 11.72 3.26 -2.98
C LYS A 42 11.60 4.72 -2.51
N LEU A 43 10.46 5.08 -1.93
CA LEU A 43 10.17 6.42 -1.42
C LEU A 43 10.54 6.58 0.07
N HIS A 44 11.03 5.50 0.69
CA HIS A 44 11.38 5.52 2.11
C HIS A 44 12.57 6.46 2.38
N ARG A 45 12.34 7.48 3.20
CA ARG A 45 13.39 8.43 3.63
C ARG A 45 13.95 8.15 5.01
N SER A 46 13.11 7.77 5.96
CA SER A 46 13.51 7.57 7.36
C SER A 46 12.44 6.81 8.16
N GLY A 47 12.86 6.20 9.27
CA GLY A 47 12.01 5.49 10.21
C GLY A 47 11.73 4.04 9.82
N LYS A 48 10.56 3.52 10.22
CA LYS A 48 10.19 2.12 9.94
C LYS A 48 9.80 1.95 8.47
N ILE A 49 10.40 0.96 7.80
CA ILE A 49 10.00 0.50 6.46
C ILE A 49 8.58 -0.11 6.53
N LYS A 50 7.75 0.18 5.54
CA LYS A 50 6.35 -0.24 5.51
C LYS A 50 6.27 -1.62 4.88
N ASP A 51 5.98 -2.62 5.71
CA ASP A 51 5.64 -3.96 5.25
C ASP A 51 4.17 -4.04 4.77
N SER A 52 3.82 -5.16 4.16
CA SER A 52 2.49 -5.43 3.59
C SER A 52 1.34 -5.33 4.60
N LYS A 53 1.59 -5.56 5.90
CA LYS A 53 0.58 -5.38 6.96
C LYS A 53 0.32 -3.89 7.21
N ASN A 54 1.36 -3.06 7.25
CA ASN A 54 1.18 -1.60 7.37
C ASN A 54 0.40 -1.04 6.18
N VAL A 55 0.72 -1.51 4.97
CA VAL A 55 0.05 -1.13 3.72
C VAL A 55 -1.43 -1.48 3.77
N SER A 56 -1.79 -2.70 4.17
CA SER A 56 -3.18 -3.14 4.30
C SER A 56 -3.97 -2.31 5.32
N ILE A 57 -3.39 -2.05 6.50
CA ILE A 57 -4.00 -1.20 7.54
C ILE A 57 -4.21 0.23 7.01
N LYS A 58 -3.19 0.80 6.34
CA LYS A 58 -3.28 2.16 5.81
C LYS A 58 -4.34 2.26 4.72
N TRP A 59 -4.39 1.29 3.79
CA TRP A 59 -5.42 1.23 2.76
C TRP A 59 -6.82 1.21 3.38
N GLY A 60 -7.03 0.40 4.43
CA GLY A 60 -8.29 0.39 5.17
C GLY A 60 -8.69 1.73 5.80
N SER A 61 -7.72 2.62 6.03
CA SER A 61 -7.93 3.96 6.61
C SER A 61 -8.07 5.07 5.55
N VAL A 62 -7.67 4.85 4.30
CA VAL A 62 -7.70 5.88 3.24
C VAL A 62 -8.68 5.58 2.10
N ARG A 63 -9.28 4.38 2.09
CA ARG A 63 -10.29 3.97 1.10
C ARG A 63 -11.70 4.36 1.49
#